data_AF-A0A7X3P447-F1
#
_entry.id   AF-A0A7X3P447-F1
#
_cell.length_a   1.000
_cell.length_b   1.000
_cell.length_c   1.000
_cell.angle_alpha   90.00
_cell.angle_beta   90.00
_cell.angle_gamma   90.00
#
_symmetry.space_group_name_H-M   'P 1'
#
loop_
_entity.id
_entity.type
_entity.pdbx_description
1 polymer ?
#
loop_
_entity_poly.entity_id
_entity_poly.type
_entity_poly.pdbx_seq_one_letter_code
_entity_poly.pdbx_strand_id
1 'polypeptide(L)'
;MSFNIASFTAIAEFKAEIDRQIRMTRQATPRSGFTRVTLPGEIEWELTQERLANGIPLHKEPVQEIERLADELSVEIPWNR
;
A
#
# COMPACT_ATOMS: atom_id res chain seq x y z
N MET A 1 11.98 -8.70 -15.24
CA MET A 1 11.45 -8.42 -16.59
C MET A 1 10.74 -7.09 -16.55
N SER A 2 10.95 -6.22 -17.53
CA SER A 2 10.32 -4.90 -17.62
C SER A 2 9.91 -4.62 -19.07
N PHE A 3 8.93 -3.74 -19.27
CA PHE A 3 8.43 -3.36 -20.58
C PHE A 3 8.42 -1.84 -20.74
N ASN A 4 8.82 -1.36 -21.91
CA ASN A 4 8.67 0.04 -22.27
C ASN A 4 7.30 0.27 -22.94
N ILE A 5 6.38 0.92 -22.24
CA ILE A 5 5.02 1.20 -22.75
C ILE A 5 5.08 2.08 -24.00
N ALA A 6 6.05 3.01 -24.09
CA ALA A 6 6.19 3.90 -25.25
C ALA A 6 6.52 3.15 -26.55
N SER A 7 6.97 1.89 -26.47
CA SER A 7 7.15 1.02 -27.64
C SER A 7 5.84 0.46 -28.21
N PHE A 8 4.71 0.62 -27.51
CA PHE A 8 3.40 0.08 -27.91
C PHE A 8 2.36 1.17 -28.20
N THR A 9 2.37 2.27 -27.45
CA THR A 9 1.38 3.36 -27.58
C THR A 9 1.93 4.66 -26.97
N ALA A 10 1.30 5.80 -27.26
CA ALA A 10 1.61 7.05 -26.59
C ALA A 10 1.32 6.94 -25.09
N ILE A 11 2.26 7.41 -24.26
CA ILE A 11 2.13 7.32 -22.79
C ILE A 11 0.88 8.02 -22.27
N ALA A 12 0.49 9.14 -22.90
CA ALA A 12 -0.72 9.87 -22.52
C ALA A 12 -2.00 9.04 -22.77
N GLU A 13 -2.09 8.37 -23.92
CA GLU A 13 -3.23 7.51 -24.28
C GLU A 13 -3.31 6.29 -23.35
N PHE A 14 -2.17 5.66 -23.07
CA PHE A 14 -2.11 4.56 -22.11
C PHE A 14 -2.64 4.97 -20.74
N LYS A 15 -2.17 6.10 -20.19
CA LYS A 15 -2.63 6.60 -18.89
C LYS A 15 -4.12 6.92 -18.89
N ALA A 16 -4.62 7.55 -19.95
CA ALA A 16 -6.05 7.86 -20.07
C ALA A 16 -6.92 6.59 -20.12
N GLU A 17 -6.45 5.53 -20.77
CA GLU A 17 -7.12 4.24 -20.80
C GLU A 17 -7.08 3.53 -19.44
N ILE A 18 -5.94 3.57 -18.73
CA ILE A 18 -5.85 3.08 -17.34
C ILE A 18 -6.82 3.83 -16.44
N ASP A 19 -6.88 5.16 -16.52
CA ASP A 19 -7.83 5.96 -15.74
C ASP A 19 -9.28 5.60 -16.04
N ARG A 20 -9.60 5.28 -17.30
CA ARG A 20 -10.93 4.80 -17.71
C ARG A 20 -11.26 3.46 -17.07
N GLN A 21 -10.32 2.51 -17.11
CA GLN A 21 -10.50 1.19 -16.50
C GLN A 21 -10.65 1.29 -14.98
N ILE A 22 -9.85 2.13 -14.32
CA ILE A 22 -9.96 2.43 -12.89
C ILE A 22 -11.37 2.90 -12.54
N ARG A 23 -11.91 3.87 -13.29
CA ARG A 23 -13.27 4.38 -13.08
C ARG A 23 -14.33 3.28 -13.26
N MET A 24 -14.21 2.46 -14.31
CA MET A 24 -15.15 1.37 -14.56
C MET A 24 -15.13 0.33 -13.44
N THR A 25 -13.94 -0.10 -12.99
CA THR A 25 -13.79 -1.08 -11.91
C THR A 25 -14.42 -0.58 -10.62
N ARG A 26 -14.22 0.69 -10.27
CA ARG A 26 -14.81 1.29 -9.06
C ARG A 26 -16.34 1.44 -9.13
N GLN A 27 -16.91 1.48 -10.32
CA GLN A 27 -18.37 1.55 -10.53
C GLN A 27 -19.04 0.17 -10.54
N ALA A 28 -18.27 -0.92 -10.52
CA ALA A 28 -18.82 -2.27 -10.51
C ALA A 28 -19.56 -2.54 -9.19
N THR A 29 -20.70 -3.23 -9.29
CA THR A 29 -21.50 -3.62 -8.13
C THR A 29 -20.72 -4.60 -7.24
N PRO A 30 -20.48 -4.28 -5.96
CA PRO A 30 -19.83 -5.20 -5.02
C PRO A 30 -20.69 -6.45 -4.80
N ARG A 31 -20.04 -7.58 -4.53
CA ARG A 31 -20.71 -8.80 -4.06
C ARG A 31 -21.33 -8.53 -2.67
N SER A 32 -22.43 -9.22 -2.36
CA SER A 32 -22.97 -9.25 -0.99
C SER A 32 -21.87 -9.53 0.05
N GLY A 33 -21.85 -8.74 1.13
CA GLY A 33 -20.82 -8.78 2.17
C GLY A 33 -19.64 -7.85 1.94
N PHE A 34 -19.54 -7.18 0.78
CA PHE A 34 -18.49 -6.21 0.47
C PHE A 34 -19.07 -4.81 0.22
N THR A 35 -18.35 -3.78 0.66
CA THR A 35 -18.81 -2.38 0.56
C THR A 35 -18.40 -1.68 -0.73
N ARG A 36 -17.27 -2.09 -1.34
CA ARG A 36 -16.75 -1.51 -2.59
C ARG A 36 -15.88 -2.51 -3.34
N VAL A 37 -15.69 -2.27 -4.64
CA VAL A 37 -14.67 -2.93 -5.47
C VAL A 37 -13.40 -2.07 -5.44
N THR A 38 -12.26 -2.71 -5.21
CA THR A 38 -10.94 -2.04 -5.17
C THR A 38 -10.02 -2.54 -6.28
N LEU A 39 -9.02 -1.72 -6.60
CA LEU A 39 -7.95 -2.08 -7.53
C LEU A 39 -6.77 -2.73 -6.79
N PRO A 40 -5.97 -3.56 -7.47
CA PRO A 40 -4.68 -3.99 -6.94
C PRO A 40 -3.80 -2.78 -6.59
N GLY A 41 -3.31 -2.71 -5.35
CA GLY A 41 -2.49 -1.61 -4.84
C GLY A 41 -3.27 -0.47 -4.19
N GLU A 42 -4.61 -0.40 -4.32
CA GLU A 42 -5.42 0.68 -3.74
C GLU A 42 -5.47 0.61 -2.22
N ILE A 43 -5.64 -0.59 -1.66
CA ILE A 43 -5.67 -0.81 -0.20
C ILE A 43 -4.29 -0.47 0.39
N GLU A 44 -3.21 -0.89 -0.27
CA GLU A 44 -1.85 -0.62 0.14
C GLU A 44 -1.53 0.88 0.08
N TRP A 45 -2.03 1.59 -0.94
CA TRP A 45 -1.88 3.03 -1.05
C TRP A 45 -2.61 3.76 0.08
N GLU A 46 -3.85 3.39 0.38
CA GLU A 46 -4.62 3.95 1.50
C GLU A 46 -3.95 3.71 2.86
N LEU A 47 -3.53 2.46 3.13
CA LEU A 47 -2.78 2.12 4.34
C LEU A 47 -1.44 2.87 4.44
N THR A 48 -0.80 3.13 3.30
CA THR A 48 0.43 3.93 3.28
C THR A 48 0.16 5.37 3.70
N GLN A 49 -0.89 6.00 3.15
CA GLN A 49 -1.28 7.36 3.57
C GLN A 49 -1.63 7.41 5.06
N GLU A 50 -2.39 6.43 5.53
CA GLU A 50 -2.80 6.31 6.93
C GLU A 50 -1.60 6.15 7.87
N ARG A 51 -0.66 5.25 7.56
CA ARG A 51 0.53 4.99 8.39
C ARG A 51 1.57 6.09 8.33
N LEU A 52 1.66 6.83 7.22
CA LEU A 52 2.49 8.03 7.14
C LEU A 52 1.94 9.14 8.06
N ALA A 53 0.63 9.24 8.19
CA ALA A 53 -0.02 10.25 9.04
C ALA A 53 -0.07 9.83 10.52
N ASN A 54 -0.34 8.56 10.81
CA ASN A 54 -0.70 8.07 12.15
C ASN A 54 0.35 7.14 12.78
N GLY A 55 1.39 6.76 12.03
CA GLY A 55 2.38 5.75 12.44
C GLY A 55 1.97 4.32 12.07
N ILE A 56 2.93 3.39 12.15
CA ILE A 56 2.72 1.98 11.82
C ILE A 56 2.26 1.24 13.07
N PRO A 57 1.10 0.56 13.06
CA PRO A 57 0.69 -0.27 14.18
C PRO A 57 1.54 -1.54 14.23
N LEU A 58 2.21 -1.76 15.36
CA LEU A 58 3.03 -2.95 15.60
C LEU A 58 2.39 -3.81 16.70
N HIS A 59 2.40 -5.13 16.50
CA HIS A 59 1.99 -6.07 17.53
C HIS A 59 3.05 -6.15 18.64
N LYS A 60 2.61 -6.45 19.87
CA LYS A 60 3.47 -6.47 21.07
C LYS A 60 4.66 -7.43 20.94
N GLU A 61 4.44 -8.62 20.38
CA GLU A 61 5.47 -9.65 20.26
C GLU A 61 6.64 -9.20 19.36
N PRO A 62 6.43 -8.72 18.12
CA PRO A 62 7.50 -8.12 17.32
C PRO A 62 8.21 -6.95 18.00
N VAL A 63 7.48 -6.08 18.72
CA VAL A 63 8.09 -4.95 19.46
C VAL A 63 9.08 -5.47 20.51
N GLN A 64 8.69 -6.46 21.29
CA GLN A 64 9.55 -7.07 22.31
C GLN A 64 10.80 -7.73 21.70
N GLU A 65 10.66 -8.37 20.55
CA GLU A 65 11.80 -8.96 19.84
C GLU A 65 12.77 -7.88 19.34
N ILE A 66 12.25 -6.78 18.79
CA ILE A 66 13.06 -5.64 18.36
C ILE A 66 13.77 -4.98 19.54
N GLU A 67 13.08 -4.78 20.66
CA GLU A 67 13.67 -4.21 21.89
C GLU A 67 14.78 -5.09 22.44
N ARG A 68 14.58 -6.41 22.47
CA ARG A 68 15.61 -7.37 22.90
C ARG A 68 16.84 -7.30 22.00
N LEU A 69 16.64 -7.24 20.68
CA LEU A 69 17.73 -7.16 19.71
C LEU A 69 18.48 -5.83 19.81
N ALA A 70 17.76 -4.73 20.05
CA ALA A 70 18.33 -3.41 20.26
C ALA A 70 19.23 -3.37 21.51
N ASP A 71 18.79 -4.00 22.61
CA ASP A 71 19.59 -4.15 23.84
C ASP A 71 20.85 -5.01 23.59
N GLU A 72 20.72 -6.12 22.87
CA GLU A 72 21.84 -7.03 22.53
C GLU A 72 22.90 -6.32 21.67
N LEU A 73 22.46 -5.51 20.70
CA LEU A 73 23.33 -4.81 19.77
C LEU A 73 23.75 -3.41 20.25
N SER A 74 23.26 -2.97 21.42
CA SER A 74 23.48 -1.62 21.95
C SER A 74 23.07 -0.50 20.98
N VAL A 75 21.87 -0.65 20.38
CA VAL A 75 21.27 0.33 19.46
C VAL A 75 20.03 0.96 20.11
N GLU A 76 19.83 2.26 19.93
CA GLU A 76 18.65 2.95 20.45
C GLU A 76 17.40 2.70 19.59
N ILE A 77 16.26 2.53 20.24
CA ILE A 77 14.94 2.44 19.58
C ILE A 77 14.29 3.82 19.48
N PRO A 78 13.55 4.12 18.40
CA PRO A 78 12.96 5.44 18.19
C PRO A 78 11.60 5.63 18.88
N TRP A 79 11.22 4.76 19.83
CA TRP A 79 9.98 4.87 20.61
C TRP A 79 10.24 4.66 22.10
N ASN A 80 9.30 5.12 22.93
CA ASN A 80 9.36 4.93 24.38
C ASN A 80 8.85 3.53 24.76
N ARG A 81 9.48 2.93 25.76
CA ARG A 81 9.03 1.68 26.41
C ARG A 81 7.91 1.96 27.42
#